data_AF-A0A9P8F3X1-F1
#
_entry.id   AF-A0A9P8F3X1-F1
#
_cell.length_a   1.000
_cell.length_b   1.000
_cell.length_c   1.000
_cell.angle_alpha   90.00
_cell.angle_beta   90.00
_cell.angle_gamma   90.00
#
_symmetry.space_group_name_H-M   'P 1'
#
loop_
_entity.id
_entity.type
_entity.pdbx_description
1 polymer ?
#
loop_
_entity_poly.entity_id
_entity_poly.type
_entity_poly.pdbx_seq_one_letter_code
_entity_poly.pdbx_strand_id
1 'polypeptide(L)'
;GKLVSISGCARSHPYSVAMRHTQRQVLMNDPAWSSTRGNYYSAIPPHAGMKLAREIATVTYRSGPEWELRFGRRRADPSKPPALCPDFLIETYLDHAGEKWCLEYDANSLLYVSKAMDLFDLGKEHMDMLEGVRASNAHKLDQFGADKPTPKPESGSADLCNLTLPDTPYEEQESTAEIMNDNTDVKAATQDNEPPADLVKGMQGLRDIPALVLGVASDILFPAWQQREIAAALRKVGNRKVTHVELGEDRSLFGHDTFLLDLEGVGGELKRFLG
;
A
#
# COMPACT_ATOMS: atom_id res chain seq x y z
N GLY A 1 -3.25 21.01 15.87
CA GLY A 1 -3.52 19.58 16.07
C GLY A 1 -2.22 18.85 16.38
N LYS A 2 -2.29 17.54 16.66
CA LYS A 2 -1.14 16.64 16.71
C LYS A 2 -1.22 15.69 15.50
N LEU A 3 -0.09 15.31 14.92
CA LEU A 3 0.01 14.33 13.85
C LEU A 3 0.55 13.01 14.41
N VAL A 4 -0.05 11.90 14.03
CA VAL A 4 0.51 10.57 14.28
C VAL A 4 0.56 9.82 12.96
N SER A 5 1.76 9.37 12.58
CA SER A 5 2.00 8.50 11.43
C SER A 5 2.50 7.15 11.93
N ILE A 6 1.80 6.07 11.58
CA ILE A 6 2.13 4.71 12.00
C ILE A 6 2.24 3.86 10.75
N SER A 7 3.37 3.19 10.53
CA SER A 7 3.61 2.32 9.37
C SER A 7 3.23 2.98 8.03
N GLY A 8 3.42 4.30 7.93
CA GLY A 8 3.10 5.09 6.74
C GLY A 8 4.33 5.40 5.91
N CYS A 9 4.12 5.86 4.68
CA CYS A 9 5.17 6.36 3.80
C CYS A 9 4.79 7.73 3.21
N ALA A 10 5.79 8.52 2.83
CA ALA A 10 5.55 9.77 2.10
C ALA A 10 5.21 9.54 0.62
N ARG A 11 5.68 8.42 0.06
CA ARG A 11 5.42 7.94 -1.29
C ARG A 11 5.59 6.42 -1.32
N SER A 12 4.86 5.75 -2.21
CA SER A 12 4.90 4.28 -2.31
C SER A 12 6.23 3.77 -2.85
N HIS A 13 6.82 2.77 -2.19
CA HIS A 13 8.04 2.10 -2.67
C HIS A 13 7.73 1.17 -3.86
N PRO A 14 8.64 0.98 -4.84
CA PRO A 14 8.41 0.12 -6.01
C PRO A 14 7.93 -1.29 -5.66
N TYR A 15 8.44 -1.89 -4.58
CA TYR A 15 7.97 -3.19 -4.09
C TYR A 15 6.46 -3.18 -3.74
N SER A 16 6.01 -2.18 -2.98
CA SER A 16 4.61 -2.05 -2.56
C SER A 16 3.69 -1.77 -3.76
N VAL A 17 4.18 -0.98 -4.74
CA VAL A 17 3.48 -0.73 -6.01
C VAL A 17 3.36 -2.02 -6.83
N ALA A 18 4.42 -2.81 -6.94
CA ALA A 18 4.41 -4.09 -7.65
C ALA A 18 3.42 -5.07 -7.03
N MET A 19 3.42 -5.22 -5.71
CA MET A 19 2.47 -6.10 -5.01
C MET A 19 1.02 -5.63 -5.16
N ARG A 20 0.75 -4.33 -5.11
CA ARG A 20 -0.61 -3.81 -5.36
C ARG A 20 -1.01 -3.93 -6.82
N HIS A 21 -0.07 -3.81 -7.75
CA HIS A 21 -0.32 -4.08 -9.17
C HIS A 21 -0.78 -5.53 -9.38
N THR A 22 -0.06 -6.52 -8.83
CA THR A 22 -0.45 -7.93 -8.97
C THR A 22 -1.81 -8.22 -8.33
N GLN A 23 -2.09 -7.65 -7.16
CA GLN A 23 -3.42 -7.72 -6.52
C GLN A 23 -4.54 -7.18 -7.43
N ARG A 24 -4.34 -6.04 -8.07
CA ARG A 24 -5.32 -5.48 -9.01
C ARG A 24 -5.45 -6.37 -10.26
N GLN A 25 -4.35 -6.87 -10.80
CA GLN A 25 -4.37 -7.74 -11.99
C GLN A 25 -5.19 -9.01 -11.76
N VAL A 26 -4.99 -9.71 -10.63
CA VAL A 26 -5.76 -10.93 -10.35
C VAL A 26 -7.26 -10.66 -10.20
N LEU A 27 -7.62 -9.53 -9.59
CA LEU A 27 -9.02 -9.11 -9.46
C LEU A 27 -9.63 -8.77 -10.83
N MET A 28 -8.90 -7.99 -11.64
CA MET A 28 -9.38 -7.55 -12.96
C MET A 28 -9.42 -8.68 -13.98
N ASN A 29 -8.66 -9.75 -13.77
CA ASN A 29 -8.69 -10.96 -14.59
C ASN A 29 -9.81 -11.94 -14.21
N ASP A 30 -10.54 -11.70 -13.11
CA ASP A 30 -11.72 -12.51 -12.78
C ASP A 30 -12.75 -12.40 -13.92
N PRO A 31 -13.28 -13.52 -14.45
CA PRO A 31 -14.29 -13.50 -15.51
C PRO A 31 -15.51 -12.63 -15.19
N ALA A 32 -15.97 -12.63 -13.93
CA ALA A 32 -17.14 -11.86 -13.52
C ALA A 32 -16.88 -10.34 -13.53
N TRP A 33 -15.65 -9.93 -13.27
CA TRP A 33 -15.25 -8.52 -13.38
C TRP A 33 -14.92 -8.14 -14.83
N SER A 34 -14.11 -8.94 -15.52
CA SER A 34 -13.59 -8.64 -16.86
C SER A 34 -14.68 -8.60 -17.93
N SER A 35 -15.70 -9.48 -17.85
CA SER A 35 -16.82 -9.51 -18.80
C SER A 35 -17.70 -8.26 -18.72
N THR A 36 -17.76 -7.63 -17.54
CA THR A 36 -18.60 -6.44 -17.28
C THR A 36 -17.78 -5.16 -17.20
N ARG A 37 -16.45 -5.27 -17.19
CA ARG A 37 -15.48 -4.17 -16.94
C ARG A 37 -15.86 -3.38 -15.67
N GLY A 38 -16.14 -4.10 -14.58
CA GLY A 38 -16.49 -3.52 -13.28
C GLY A 38 -17.99 -3.24 -13.07
N ASN A 39 -18.86 -3.48 -14.06
CA ASN A 39 -20.31 -3.34 -13.92
C ASN A 39 -20.98 -4.64 -13.43
N TYR A 40 -20.41 -5.29 -12.41
CA TYR A 40 -20.88 -6.59 -11.91
C TYR A 40 -22.05 -6.50 -10.93
N TYR A 41 -22.52 -5.31 -10.55
CA TYR A 41 -23.53 -5.13 -9.48
C TYR A 41 -24.91 -5.76 -9.77
N SER A 42 -25.21 -6.07 -11.04
CA SER A 42 -26.43 -6.80 -11.44
C SER A 42 -26.18 -8.30 -11.67
N ALA A 43 -24.98 -8.79 -11.40
CA ALA A 43 -24.51 -10.14 -11.67
C ALA A 43 -23.74 -10.71 -10.45
N ILE A 44 -23.10 -11.87 -10.66
CA ILE A 44 -22.25 -12.49 -9.65
C ILE A 44 -21.00 -11.60 -9.46
N PRO A 45 -20.63 -11.23 -8.22
CA PRO A 45 -19.42 -10.44 -7.97
C PRO A 45 -18.15 -11.27 -8.23
N PRO A 46 -17.00 -10.62 -8.49
CA PRO A 46 -15.72 -11.28 -8.80
C PRO A 46 -15.06 -11.89 -7.56
N HIS A 47 -15.66 -12.97 -7.09
CA HIS A 47 -15.32 -13.63 -5.84
C HIS A 47 -13.89 -14.22 -5.87
N ALA A 48 -13.53 -14.91 -6.94
CA ALA A 48 -12.24 -15.59 -7.04
C ALA A 48 -11.09 -14.58 -7.12
N GLY A 49 -11.24 -13.53 -7.92
CA GLY A 49 -10.28 -12.45 -8.03
C GLY A 49 -10.10 -11.69 -6.72
N MET A 50 -11.20 -11.42 -6.00
CA MET A 50 -11.14 -10.77 -4.68
C MET A 50 -10.45 -11.60 -3.63
N LYS A 51 -10.76 -12.91 -3.58
CA LYS A 51 -10.11 -13.87 -2.68
C LYS A 51 -8.61 -13.91 -2.92
N LEU A 52 -8.17 -14.10 -4.16
CA LEU A 52 -6.75 -14.16 -4.53
C LEU A 52 -6.03 -12.84 -4.25
N ALA A 53 -6.66 -11.69 -4.57
CA ALA A 53 -6.09 -10.39 -4.23
C ALA A 53 -5.86 -10.25 -2.72
N ARG A 54 -6.80 -10.75 -1.89
CA ARG A 54 -6.67 -10.73 -0.43
C ARG A 54 -5.60 -11.68 0.09
N GLU A 55 -5.44 -12.85 -0.52
CA GLU A 55 -4.38 -13.80 -0.15
C GLU A 55 -3.00 -13.16 -0.37
N ILE A 56 -2.77 -12.57 -1.55
CA ILE A 56 -1.53 -11.82 -1.86
C ILE A 56 -1.31 -10.70 -0.85
N ALA A 57 -2.36 -9.93 -0.54
CA ALA A 57 -2.28 -8.85 0.43
C ALA A 57 -1.92 -9.35 1.84
N THR A 58 -2.54 -10.44 2.29
CA THR A 58 -2.30 -11.03 3.61
C THR A 58 -0.85 -11.48 3.78
N VAL A 59 -0.26 -12.04 2.71
CA VAL A 59 1.17 -12.41 2.70
C VAL A 59 2.05 -11.17 2.90
N THR A 60 1.68 -10.01 2.34
CA THR A 60 2.46 -8.76 2.48
C THR A 60 2.29 -8.04 3.80
N TYR A 61 1.18 -8.25 4.51
CA TYR A 61 0.90 -7.54 5.76
C TYR A 61 1.58 -8.16 6.97
N ARG A 62 1.91 -9.45 6.92
CA ARG A 62 2.52 -10.19 8.03
C ARG A 62 3.96 -10.54 7.72
N SER A 63 4.74 -10.80 8.76
CA SER A 63 6.18 -11.05 8.60
C SER A 63 6.52 -12.53 8.44
N GLY A 64 7.64 -12.81 7.78
CA GLY A 64 8.22 -14.16 7.65
C GLY A 64 8.40 -14.89 8.99
N PRO A 65 8.99 -14.26 10.03
CA PRO A 65 9.11 -14.87 11.35
C PRO A 65 7.78 -15.32 11.96
N GLU A 66 6.70 -14.54 11.79
CA GLU A 66 5.37 -14.92 12.26
C GLU A 66 4.85 -16.16 11.53
N TRP A 67 5.03 -16.22 10.20
CA TRP A 67 4.61 -17.36 9.39
C TRP A 67 5.28 -18.66 9.82
N GLU A 68 6.60 -18.64 10.08
CA GLU A 68 7.35 -19.81 10.54
C GLU A 68 6.86 -20.27 11.91
N LEU A 69 6.67 -19.34 12.86
CA LEU A 69 6.19 -19.67 14.21
C LEU A 69 4.76 -20.22 14.20
N ARG A 70 3.86 -19.63 13.40
CA ARG A 70 2.44 -20.01 13.40
C ARG A 70 2.14 -21.24 12.57
N PHE A 71 2.88 -21.51 11.50
CA PHE A 71 2.54 -22.57 10.56
C PHE A 71 3.70 -23.54 10.36
N GLY A 72 4.90 -23.02 10.11
CA GLY A 72 6.05 -23.80 9.69
C GLY A 72 5.69 -24.66 8.46
N ARG A 73 6.22 -25.88 8.41
CA ARG A 73 5.93 -26.85 7.33
C ARG A 73 4.78 -27.81 7.63
N ARG A 74 3.85 -27.43 8.52
CA ARG A 74 2.76 -28.32 8.96
C ARG A 74 1.70 -28.46 7.87
N ARG A 75 1.34 -29.72 7.56
CA ARG A 75 0.19 -30.05 6.71
C ARG A 75 -1.12 -29.96 7.49
N ALA A 76 -2.20 -29.58 6.83
CA ALA A 76 -3.54 -29.56 7.41
C ALA A 76 -4.01 -30.98 7.78
N ASP A 77 -3.69 -31.96 6.94
CA ASP A 77 -3.94 -33.38 7.20
C ASP A 77 -2.75 -34.23 6.73
N PRO A 78 -1.82 -34.60 7.63
CA PRO A 78 -0.64 -35.39 7.28
C PRO A 78 -0.94 -36.80 6.77
N SER A 79 -2.15 -37.32 7.02
CA SER A 79 -2.54 -38.70 6.65
C SER A 79 -2.91 -38.84 5.17
N LYS A 80 -3.24 -37.72 4.51
CA LYS A 80 -3.63 -37.71 3.10
C LYS A 80 -2.41 -37.61 2.18
N PRO A 81 -2.47 -38.15 0.94
CA PRO A 81 -1.44 -37.91 -0.05
C PRO A 81 -1.36 -36.41 -0.40
N PRO A 82 -0.18 -35.90 -0.83
CA PRO A 82 -0.04 -34.51 -1.27
C PRO A 82 -1.00 -34.19 -2.43
N ALA A 83 -1.57 -32.98 -2.41
CA ALA A 83 -2.53 -32.52 -3.41
C ALA A 83 -2.16 -31.12 -3.94
N LEU A 84 -2.73 -30.74 -5.08
CA LEU A 84 -2.58 -29.40 -5.66
C LEU A 84 -3.55 -28.37 -5.04
N CYS A 85 -4.54 -28.82 -4.28
CA CYS A 85 -5.39 -27.97 -3.45
C CYS A 85 -4.72 -27.72 -2.09
N PRO A 86 -5.24 -26.78 -1.27
CA PRO A 86 -4.62 -26.44 0.02
C PRO A 86 -4.28 -27.67 0.86
N ASP A 87 -2.99 -27.87 1.12
CA ASP A 87 -2.41 -29.02 1.80
C ASP A 87 -1.62 -28.59 3.05
N PHE A 88 -0.95 -27.45 2.99
CA PHE A 88 -0.30 -26.83 4.14
C PHE A 88 -1.28 -26.01 4.98
N LEU A 89 -1.03 -25.94 6.29
CA LEU A 89 -1.89 -25.19 7.21
C LEU A 89 -1.95 -23.70 6.84
N ILE A 90 -0.84 -23.12 6.37
CA ILE A 90 -0.81 -21.73 5.90
C ILE A 90 -1.72 -21.51 4.69
N GLU A 91 -1.79 -22.46 3.77
CA GLU A 91 -2.64 -22.37 2.58
C GLU A 91 -4.12 -22.37 2.99
N THR A 92 -4.51 -23.24 3.93
CA THR A 92 -5.89 -23.24 4.47
C THR A 92 -6.24 -21.95 5.21
N TYR A 93 -5.26 -21.33 5.88
CA TYR A 93 -5.45 -20.05 6.56
C TYR A 93 -5.64 -18.90 5.56
N LEU A 94 -4.82 -18.84 4.51
CA LEU A 94 -4.95 -17.84 3.45
C LEU A 94 -6.29 -17.98 2.74
N ASP A 95 -6.69 -19.20 2.40
CA ASP A 95 -7.97 -19.50 1.76
C ASP A 95 -9.15 -19.01 2.62
N HIS A 96 -9.14 -19.30 3.92
CA HIS A 96 -10.15 -18.84 4.87
C HIS A 96 -10.18 -17.31 5.01
N ALA A 97 -9.00 -16.67 5.09
CA ALA A 97 -8.90 -15.21 5.23
C ALA A 97 -9.39 -14.48 3.97
N GLY A 98 -9.11 -15.03 2.79
CA GLY A 98 -9.59 -14.53 1.51
C GLY A 98 -11.11 -14.66 1.37
N GLU A 99 -11.66 -15.83 1.71
CA GLU A 99 -13.10 -16.13 1.66
C GLU A 99 -13.93 -15.23 2.59
N LYS A 100 -13.40 -14.91 3.77
CA LYS A 100 -14.10 -14.00 4.68
C LYS A 100 -14.17 -12.58 4.10
N TRP A 101 -13.07 -12.10 3.53
CA TRP A 101 -12.93 -10.70 3.14
C TRP A 101 -13.67 -10.35 1.84
N CYS A 102 -13.73 -11.28 0.88
CA CYS A 102 -14.42 -11.04 -0.39
C CYS A 102 -15.92 -10.75 -0.24
N LEU A 103 -16.52 -11.10 0.91
CA LEU A 103 -17.92 -10.82 1.25
C LEU A 103 -18.12 -9.47 1.96
N GLU A 104 -17.05 -8.88 2.48
CA GLU A 104 -17.10 -7.67 3.32
C GLU A 104 -16.66 -6.40 2.57
N TYR A 105 -16.09 -6.53 1.37
CA TYR A 105 -15.50 -5.41 0.64
C TYR A 105 -15.85 -5.42 -0.86
N ASP A 106 -16.02 -4.24 -1.44
CA ASP A 106 -16.34 -4.07 -2.86
C ASP A 106 -15.08 -4.08 -3.74
N ALA A 107 -15.14 -4.78 -4.86
CA ALA A 107 -14.00 -4.99 -5.74
C ALA A 107 -13.55 -3.70 -6.45
N ASN A 108 -14.48 -2.89 -6.95
CA ASN A 108 -14.14 -1.61 -7.57
C ASN A 108 -13.52 -0.66 -6.53
N SER A 109 -14.09 -0.60 -5.34
CA SER A 109 -13.54 0.20 -4.23
C SER A 109 -12.09 -0.19 -3.92
N LEU A 110 -11.77 -1.49 -3.89
CA LEU A 110 -10.40 -1.97 -3.72
C LEU A 110 -9.48 -1.45 -4.83
N LEU A 111 -9.89 -1.53 -6.10
CA LEU A 111 -9.07 -1.06 -7.23
C LEU A 111 -8.76 0.43 -7.12
N TYR A 112 -9.76 1.26 -6.80
CA TYR A 112 -9.60 2.71 -6.69
C TYR A 112 -8.73 3.09 -5.49
N VAL A 113 -8.97 2.52 -4.31
CA VAL A 113 -8.15 2.79 -3.11
C VAL A 113 -6.71 2.33 -3.34
N SER A 114 -6.52 1.13 -3.88
CA SER A 114 -5.20 0.56 -4.20
C SER A 114 -4.41 1.44 -5.17
N LYS A 115 -5.07 1.95 -6.23
CA LYS A 115 -4.42 2.87 -7.18
C LYS A 115 -4.13 4.23 -6.57
N ALA A 116 -5.01 4.76 -5.73
CA ALA A 116 -4.79 6.01 -5.03
C ALA A 116 -3.59 5.94 -4.08
N MET A 117 -3.39 4.80 -3.39
CA MET A 117 -2.19 4.56 -2.57
C MET A 117 -0.90 4.60 -3.40
N ASP A 118 -0.91 4.05 -4.62
CA ASP A 118 0.26 4.06 -5.51
C ASP A 118 0.57 5.46 -6.06
N LEU A 119 -0.47 6.25 -6.35
CA LEU A 119 -0.34 7.60 -6.90
C LEU A 119 0.02 8.65 -5.86
N PHE A 120 -0.09 8.33 -4.57
CA PHE A 120 0.17 9.27 -3.49
C PHE A 120 1.67 9.60 -3.39
N ASP A 121 1.97 10.90 -3.45
CA ASP A 121 3.30 11.45 -3.22
C ASP A 121 3.20 12.81 -2.53
N LEU A 122 3.94 12.98 -1.42
CA LEU A 122 4.05 14.23 -0.65
C LEU A 122 5.12 15.20 -1.17
N GLY A 123 5.80 14.88 -2.27
CA GLY A 123 6.69 15.79 -2.97
C GLY A 123 6.01 17.10 -3.38
N LYS A 124 6.73 18.24 -3.31
CA LYS A 124 6.15 19.56 -3.63
C LYS A 124 5.73 19.62 -5.10
N GLU A 125 6.57 19.11 -5.99
CA GLU A 125 6.28 19.06 -7.43
C GLU A 125 5.00 18.28 -7.73
N HIS A 126 4.84 17.11 -7.09
CA HIS A 126 3.65 16.28 -7.27
C HIS A 126 2.39 16.97 -6.72
N MET A 127 2.47 17.57 -5.52
CA MET A 127 1.34 18.28 -4.93
C MET A 127 0.91 19.49 -5.75
N ASP A 128 1.84 20.25 -6.34
CA ASP A 128 1.52 21.40 -7.20
C ASP A 128 0.83 20.96 -8.49
N MET A 129 1.30 19.87 -9.09
CA MET A 129 0.64 19.24 -10.23
C MET A 129 -0.79 18.81 -9.87
N LEU A 130 -0.97 18.14 -8.74
CA LEU A 130 -2.29 17.70 -8.26
C LEU A 130 -3.23 18.88 -7.95
N GLU A 131 -2.72 19.99 -7.44
CA GLU A 131 -3.52 21.21 -7.21
C GLU A 131 -4.07 21.75 -8.53
N GLY A 132 -3.25 21.79 -9.58
CA GLY A 132 -3.69 22.12 -10.94
C GLY A 132 -4.78 21.17 -11.45
N VAL A 133 -4.54 19.85 -11.35
CA VAL A 133 -5.52 18.82 -11.78
C VAL A 133 -6.84 18.93 -11.01
N ARG A 134 -6.78 19.19 -9.70
CA ARG A 134 -7.97 19.39 -8.85
C ARG A 134 -8.74 20.64 -9.27
N ALA A 135 -8.05 21.75 -9.53
CA ALA A 135 -8.70 22.98 -10.00
C ALA A 135 -9.38 22.78 -11.35
N SER A 136 -8.73 22.10 -12.30
CA SER A 136 -9.32 21.79 -13.61
C SER A 136 -10.54 20.86 -13.50
N ASN A 137 -10.51 19.90 -12.57
CA ASN A 137 -11.59 18.93 -12.37
C ASN A 137 -12.66 19.37 -11.37
N ALA A 138 -12.55 20.55 -10.74
CA ALA A 138 -13.47 21.00 -9.69
C ALA A 138 -14.94 21.00 -10.17
N HIS A 139 -15.18 21.40 -11.42
CA HIS A 139 -16.52 21.40 -12.04
C HIS A 139 -17.14 20.01 -12.16
N LYS A 140 -16.34 18.93 -12.19
CA LYS A 140 -16.86 17.55 -12.23
C LYS A 140 -17.60 17.21 -10.93
N LEU A 141 -17.19 17.78 -9.79
CA LEU A 141 -17.83 17.55 -8.49
C LEU A 141 -19.27 18.09 -8.45
N ASP A 142 -19.56 19.17 -9.16
CA ASP A 142 -20.92 19.74 -9.24
C ASP A 142 -21.92 18.78 -9.88
N GLN A 143 -21.43 17.80 -10.66
CA GLN A 143 -22.25 16.78 -11.31
C GLN A 143 -22.67 15.66 -10.34
N PHE A 144 -21.99 15.52 -9.19
CA PHE A 144 -22.29 14.53 -8.17
C PHE A 144 -23.09 15.16 -7.02
N GLY A 145 -24.21 14.55 -6.65
CA GLY A 145 -25.08 14.99 -5.55
C GLY A 145 -26.17 13.97 -5.27
N ALA A 146 -26.72 13.94 -4.04
CA ALA A 146 -27.67 12.91 -3.60
C ALA A 146 -28.90 12.75 -4.51
N ASP A 147 -29.32 13.83 -5.18
CA ASP A 147 -30.50 13.85 -6.06
C ASP A 147 -30.14 13.86 -7.56
N LYS A 148 -28.86 13.80 -7.93
CA LYS A 148 -28.42 13.84 -9.33
C LYS A 148 -28.11 12.43 -9.84
N PRO A 149 -28.62 12.03 -11.02
CA PRO A 149 -28.25 10.75 -11.61
C PRO A 149 -26.75 10.69 -11.87
N THR A 150 -26.14 9.52 -11.70
CA THR A 150 -24.71 9.32 -11.95
C THR A 150 -24.38 9.79 -13.37
N PRO A 151 -23.43 10.72 -13.54
CA PRO A 151 -23.05 11.22 -14.85
C PRO A 151 -22.59 10.05 -15.73
N LYS A 152 -23.10 9.98 -16.96
CA LYS A 152 -22.56 9.03 -17.94
C LYS A 152 -21.15 9.48 -18.33
N PRO A 153 -20.20 8.56 -18.52
CA PRO A 153 -18.86 8.92 -18.98
C PRO A 153 -18.95 9.74 -20.27
N GLU A 154 -18.25 10.87 -20.30
CA GLU A 154 -18.21 11.74 -21.48
C GLU A 154 -17.71 10.94 -22.69
N SER A 155 -18.50 10.89 -23.75
CA SER A 155 -18.15 10.19 -24.99
C SER A 155 -16.89 10.83 -25.59
N GLY A 156 -15.75 10.15 -25.48
CA GLY A 156 -14.47 10.61 -26.01
C GLY A 156 -13.42 11.02 -24.97
N SER A 157 -13.72 10.92 -23.66
CA SER A 157 -12.68 11.11 -22.64
C SER A 157 -11.76 9.89 -22.60
N ALA A 158 -10.46 10.14 -22.76
CA ALA A 158 -9.38 9.16 -22.55
C ALA A 158 -9.24 8.75 -21.06
N ASP A 159 -10.06 9.32 -20.14
CA ASP A 159 -10.08 8.99 -18.71
C ASP A 159 -10.71 7.62 -18.39
N LEU A 160 -11.06 6.81 -19.40
CA LEU A 160 -11.42 5.42 -19.15
C LEU A 160 -10.18 4.69 -18.63
N CYS A 161 -10.33 3.94 -17.53
CA CYS A 161 -9.33 3.02 -17.03
C CYS A 161 -9.03 1.99 -18.14
N ASN A 162 -8.07 2.32 -19.00
CA ASN A 162 -7.74 1.48 -20.10
C ASN A 162 -6.88 0.33 -19.57
N LEU A 163 -7.52 -0.83 -19.44
CA LEU A 163 -6.89 -2.09 -19.05
C LEU A 163 -6.02 -2.67 -20.17
N THR A 164 -5.90 -1.93 -21.28
CA THR A 164 -5.05 -2.33 -22.39
C THR A 164 -3.62 -1.91 -22.04
N LEU A 165 -2.71 -2.88 -22.16
CA LEU A 165 -1.28 -2.61 -22.13
C LEU A 165 -0.96 -1.55 -23.21
N PRO A 166 0.09 -0.73 -23.02
CA PRO A 166 0.57 0.14 -24.08
C PRO A 166 0.81 -0.67 -25.36
N ASP A 167 0.52 -0.09 -26.53
CA ASP A 167 0.73 -0.77 -27.82
C ASP A 167 2.21 -1.17 -28.04
N THR A 168 3.12 -0.47 -27.36
CA THR A 168 4.55 -0.81 -27.31
C THR A 168 4.85 -1.73 -26.12
N PRO A 169 5.46 -2.91 -26.35
CA PRO A 169 5.96 -3.77 -25.27
C PRO A 169 6.91 -3.02 -24.33
N TYR A 170 7.00 -3.50 -23.08
CA TYR A 170 8.00 -3.00 -22.14
C TYR A 170 9.41 -3.26 -22.67
N GLU A 171 10.22 -2.20 -22.74
CA GLU A 171 11.66 -2.28 -22.98
C GLU A 171 12.38 -2.08 -21.63
N GLU A 172 13.27 -3.00 -21.28
CA GLU A 172 14.08 -2.91 -20.06
C GLU A 172 14.98 -1.67 -20.16
N GLN A 173 14.74 -0.67 -19.33
CA GLN A 173 15.39 0.64 -19.47
C GLN A 173 16.83 0.65 -18.93
N GLU A 174 17.17 -0.23 -17.99
CA GLU A 174 18.51 -0.34 -17.40
C GLU A 174 18.81 -1.78 -16.98
N SER A 175 20.01 -2.28 -17.30
CA SER A 175 20.45 -3.61 -16.86
C SER A 175 20.77 -3.58 -15.36
N THR A 176 20.24 -4.54 -14.60
CA THR A 176 20.57 -4.69 -13.16
C THR A 176 22.09 -4.78 -12.92
N ALA A 177 22.84 -5.33 -13.88
CA ALA A 177 24.29 -5.43 -13.81
C ALA A 177 25.00 -4.08 -14.03
N GLU A 178 24.42 -3.16 -14.79
CA GLU A 178 24.95 -1.80 -14.98
C GLU A 178 24.73 -0.96 -13.72
N ILE A 179 23.54 -1.03 -13.12
CA ILE A 179 23.21 -0.38 -11.84
C ILE A 179 24.11 -0.89 -10.69
N MET A 180 24.39 -2.20 -10.66
CA MET A 180 25.27 -2.79 -9.64
C MET A 180 26.76 -2.50 -9.86
N ASN A 181 27.19 -2.28 -11.10
CA ASN A 181 28.58 -1.94 -11.44
C ASN A 181 28.89 -0.46 -11.23
N ASP A 182 27.92 0.43 -11.42
CA ASP A 182 28.04 1.87 -11.15
C ASP A 182 27.89 2.12 -9.64
N ASN A 183 28.94 1.76 -8.91
CA ASN A 183 29.05 1.73 -7.45
C ASN A 183 28.97 3.12 -6.78
N THR A 184 28.56 4.16 -7.52
CA THR A 184 28.48 5.56 -7.12
C THR A 184 27.07 5.96 -6.65
N ASP A 185 25.99 5.43 -7.26
CA ASP A 185 24.62 5.86 -6.94
C ASP A 185 23.88 4.92 -5.98
N VAL A 186 24.19 3.62 -6.00
CA VAL A 186 23.61 2.65 -5.03
C VAL A 186 24.15 2.88 -3.61
N LYS A 187 25.39 3.38 -3.48
CA LYS A 187 25.94 3.81 -2.19
C LYS A 187 25.29 5.08 -1.66
N ALA A 188 24.88 6.00 -2.54
CA ALA A 188 24.18 7.23 -2.13
C ALA A 188 22.78 6.93 -1.55
N ALA A 189 22.04 5.98 -2.14
CA ALA A 189 20.72 5.56 -1.64
C ALA A 189 20.76 4.77 -0.32
N THR A 190 21.92 4.22 0.06
CA THR A 190 22.09 3.37 1.24
C THR A 190 22.92 4.00 2.37
N GLN A 191 23.64 5.10 2.11
CA GLN A 191 24.54 5.69 3.10
C GLN A 191 24.11 7.05 3.68
N ASP A 192 23.29 7.84 2.99
CA ASP A 192 22.73 9.05 3.58
C ASP A 192 21.23 8.88 3.79
N ASN A 193 20.82 8.73 5.07
CA ASN A 193 19.43 8.75 5.55
C ASN A 193 18.76 10.13 5.35
N GLU A 194 19.14 10.84 4.29
CA GLU A 194 18.78 12.21 4.05
C GLU A 194 17.55 12.24 3.11
N PRO A 195 16.42 12.79 3.57
CA PRO A 195 15.20 12.78 2.77
C PRO A 195 15.35 13.67 1.53
N PRO A 196 14.71 13.32 0.40
CA PRO A 196 14.74 14.11 -0.82
C PRO A 196 14.34 15.58 -0.57
N ALA A 197 15.03 16.51 -1.21
CA ALA A 197 14.77 17.95 -1.04
C ALA A 197 13.33 18.33 -1.42
N ASP A 198 12.77 17.68 -2.43
CA ASP A 198 11.39 17.90 -2.85
C ASP A 198 10.38 17.46 -1.79
N LEU A 199 10.60 16.30 -1.16
CA LEU A 199 9.79 15.84 -0.04
C LEU A 199 9.85 16.82 1.13
N VAL A 200 11.03 17.33 1.48
CA VAL A 200 11.18 18.34 2.55
C VAL A 200 10.35 19.59 2.22
N LYS A 201 10.41 20.10 0.98
CA LYS A 201 9.58 21.25 0.56
C LYS A 201 8.09 20.94 0.66
N GLY A 202 7.66 19.74 0.31
CA GLY A 202 6.26 19.33 0.40
C GLY A 202 5.76 19.27 1.85
N MET A 203 6.60 18.85 2.78
CA MET A 203 6.25 18.77 4.19
C MET A 203 6.29 20.11 4.95
N GLN A 204 6.55 21.24 4.27
CA GLN A 204 6.68 22.56 4.89
C GLN A 204 5.45 22.97 5.72
N GLY A 205 4.25 22.59 5.29
CA GLY A 205 3.00 22.86 6.02
C GLY A 205 2.88 22.15 7.38
N LEU A 206 3.75 21.17 7.66
CA LEU A 206 3.77 20.38 8.89
C LEU A 206 4.83 20.88 9.91
N ARG A 207 5.52 21.99 9.61
CA ARG A 207 6.64 22.51 10.42
C ARG A 207 6.29 22.70 11.90
N ASP A 208 5.11 23.24 12.20
CA ASP A 208 4.72 23.61 13.57
C ASP A 208 3.78 22.59 14.24
N ILE A 209 3.53 21.46 13.58
CA ILE A 209 2.62 20.42 14.06
C ILE A 209 3.42 19.37 14.84
N PRO A 210 3.19 19.17 16.15
CA PRO A 210 3.81 18.07 16.89
C PRO A 210 3.48 16.74 16.20
N ALA A 211 4.50 15.92 15.96
CA ALA A 211 4.37 14.69 15.19
C ALA A 211 4.98 13.50 15.94
N LEU A 212 4.23 12.40 16.01
CA LEU A 212 4.75 11.08 16.32
C LEU A 212 4.85 10.29 15.01
N VAL A 213 6.02 9.73 14.74
CA VAL A 213 6.27 8.83 13.61
C VAL A 213 6.70 7.48 14.17
N LEU A 214 5.88 6.45 13.96
CA LEU A 214 6.08 5.11 14.46
C LEU A 214 6.32 4.14 13.29
N GLY A 215 7.48 3.50 13.27
CA GLY A 215 7.85 2.44 12.33
C GLY A 215 7.91 1.08 13.01
N VAL A 216 7.88 0.02 12.21
CA VAL A 216 7.98 -1.37 12.67
C VAL A 216 9.06 -2.07 11.84
N ALA A 217 10.04 -2.67 12.52
CA ALA A 217 11.20 -3.28 11.86
C ALA A 217 10.81 -4.45 10.94
N SER A 218 9.81 -5.24 11.34
CA SER A 218 9.32 -6.39 10.58
C SER A 218 8.36 -6.03 9.43
N ASP A 219 8.02 -4.75 9.24
CA ASP A 219 7.15 -4.29 8.15
C ASP A 219 7.90 -4.34 6.82
N ILE A 220 7.40 -5.16 5.88
CA ILE A 220 7.97 -5.28 4.53
C ILE A 220 7.19 -4.46 3.50
N LEU A 221 5.97 -4.03 3.84
CA LEU A 221 5.09 -3.28 2.93
C LEU A 221 5.43 -1.79 2.95
N PHE A 222 5.65 -1.24 4.15
CA PHE A 222 6.13 0.12 4.37
C PHE A 222 7.32 0.06 5.33
N PRO A 223 8.51 -0.30 4.82
CA PRO A 223 9.65 -0.61 5.67
C PRO A 223 10.08 0.54 6.57
N ALA A 224 10.63 0.20 7.74
CA ALA A 224 11.06 1.11 8.81
C ALA A 224 11.80 2.37 8.32
N TRP A 225 12.62 2.23 7.27
CA TRP A 225 13.36 3.34 6.71
C TRP A 225 12.47 4.43 6.10
N GLN A 226 11.28 4.10 5.57
CA GLN A 226 10.33 5.09 5.07
C GLN A 226 9.77 5.96 6.20
N GLN A 227 9.57 5.38 7.39
CA GLN A 227 9.17 6.15 8.58
C GLN A 227 10.33 7.02 9.09
N ARG A 228 11.58 6.52 9.04
CA ARG A 228 12.76 7.36 9.30
C ARG A 228 12.86 8.54 8.33
N GLU A 229 12.58 8.33 7.04
CA GLU A 229 12.56 9.38 6.01
C GLU A 229 11.54 10.47 6.37
N ILE A 230 10.30 10.09 6.74
CA ILE A 230 9.27 11.04 7.20
C ILE A 230 9.76 11.85 8.40
N ALA A 231 10.32 11.18 9.42
CA ALA A 231 10.80 11.85 10.63
C ALA A 231 11.96 12.80 10.33
N ALA A 232 12.89 12.40 9.46
CA ALA A 232 14.00 13.23 9.01
C ALA A 232 13.51 14.44 8.21
N ALA A 233 12.53 14.26 7.32
CA ALA A 233 11.97 15.34 6.51
C ALA A 233 11.26 16.38 7.39
N LEU A 234 10.47 15.93 8.37
CA LEU A 234 9.84 16.82 9.35
C LEU A 234 10.89 17.62 10.15
N ARG A 235 11.97 16.99 10.60
CA ARG A 235 13.04 17.72 11.31
C ARG A 235 13.72 18.75 10.39
N LYS A 236 13.96 18.41 9.13
CA LYS A 236 14.57 19.31 8.14
C LYS A 236 13.74 20.53 7.80
N VAL A 237 12.41 20.43 7.79
CA VAL A 237 11.55 21.64 7.63
C VAL A 237 11.60 22.57 8.85
N GLY A 238 12.32 22.18 9.90
CA GLY A 238 12.47 22.94 11.13
C GLY A 238 11.49 22.56 12.23
N ASN A 239 10.80 21.41 12.10
CA ASN A 239 9.93 20.91 13.16
C ASN A 239 10.75 20.40 14.34
N ARG A 240 10.61 21.07 15.50
CA ARG A 240 11.33 20.73 16.74
C ARG A 240 10.56 19.76 17.64
N LYS A 241 9.36 19.34 17.25
CA LYS A 241 8.43 18.52 18.05
C LYS A 241 8.14 17.18 17.37
N VAL A 242 9.18 16.56 16.80
CA VAL A 242 9.10 15.25 16.14
C VAL A 242 9.60 14.15 17.07
N THR A 243 8.70 13.27 17.46
CA THR A 243 9.02 12.01 18.17
C THR A 243 9.06 10.90 17.15
N HIS A 244 10.16 10.14 17.10
CA HIS A 244 10.29 8.97 16.21
C HIS A 244 10.53 7.73 17.06
N VAL A 245 9.71 6.70 16.85
CA VAL A 245 9.82 5.41 17.54
C VAL A 245 9.85 4.30 16.50
N GLU A 246 10.73 3.33 16.69
CA GLU A 246 10.80 2.14 15.85
C GLU A 246 10.61 0.92 16.77
N LEU A 247 9.60 0.10 16.49
CA LEU A 247 9.37 -1.15 17.19
C LEU A 247 10.25 -2.23 16.55
N GLY A 248 11.19 -2.76 17.33
CA GLY A 248 12.06 -3.85 16.92
C GLY A 248 11.31 -5.18 16.77
N GLU A 249 11.95 -6.14 16.09
CA GLU A 249 11.41 -7.50 15.91
C GLU A 249 11.26 -8.26 17.24
N ASP A 250 12.03 -7.87 18.27
CA ASP A 250 11.91 -8.37 19.64
C ASP A 250 10.58 -7.99 20.30
N ARG A 251 9.93 -6.93 19.81
CA ARG A 251 8.64 -6.45 20.31
C ARG A 251 7.46 -6.85 19.45
N SER A 252 7.59 -6.75 18.12
CA SER A 252 6.51 -7.14 17.22
C SER A 252 7.01 -7.84 15.96
N LEU A 253 6.47 -9.03 15.76
CA LEU A 253 6.67 -9.86 14.57
C LEU A 253 5.48 -9.77 13.62
N PHE A 254 4.48 -8.92 13.86
CA PHE A 254 3.27 -8.92 13.03
C PHE A 254 3.42 -8.18 11.70
N GLY A 255 4.61 -7.69 11.36
CA GLY A 255 4.85 -6.93 10.14
C GLY A 255 4.04 -5.64 10.11
N HIS A 256 3.44 -5.35 8.95
CA HIS A 256 2.56 -4.19 8.78
C HIS A 256 1.35 -4.23 9.73
N ASP A 257 0.76 -5.40 9.98
CA ASP A 257 -0.41 -5.55 10.87
C ASP A 257 -0.12 -5.22 12.35
N THR A 258 1.14 -4.93 12.71
CA THR A 258 1.54 -4.55 14.08
C THR A 258 0.71 -3.41 14.65
N PHE A 259 0.35 -2.38 13.87
CA PHE A 259 -0.44 -1.26 14.39
C PHE A 259 -1.90 -1.64 14.72
N LEU A 260 -2.39 -2.78 14.24
CA LEU A 260 -3.70 -3.32 14.57
C LEU A 260 -3.63 -4.33 15.73
N LEU A 261 -2.50 -5.01 15.89
CA LEU A 261 -2.36 -6.17 16.78
C LEU A 261 -1.57 -5.87 18.08
N ASP A 262 -0.54 -5.02 18.01
CA ASP A 262 0.30 -4.67 19.16
C ASP A 262 -0.26 -3.46 19.92
N LEU A 263 -1.29 -3.71 20.72
CA LEU A 263 -1.94 -2.68 21.53
C LEU A 263 -1.05 -2.12 22.65
N GLU A 264 -0.07 -2.87 23.12
CA GLU A 264 0.84 -2.41 24.19
C GLU A 264 1.95 -1.52 23.64
N GLY A 265 2.66 -1.98 22.60
CA GLY A 265 3.74 -1.24 21.97
C GLY A 265 3.23 0.02 21.28
N VAL A 266 2.27 -0.12 20.36
CA VAL A 266 1.72 1.02 19.61
C VAL A 266 0.82 1.87 20.50
N GLY A 267 -0.08 1.24 21.26
CA GLY A 267 -0.98 1.98 22.15
C GLY A 267 -0.27 2.70 23.29
N GLY A 268 0.83 2.15 23.82
CA GLY A 268 1.66 2.79 24.83
C GLY A 268 2.30 4.09 24.33
N GLU A 269 2.85 4.08 23.13
CA GLU A 269 3.45 5.28 22.51
C GLU A 269 2.39 6.31 22.10
N LEU A 270 1.24 5.86 21.61
CA LEU A 270 0.08 6.72 21.35
C LEU A 270 -0.38 7.44 22.62
N LYS A 271 -0.53 6.72 23.74
CA LYS A 271 -0.93 7.29 25.02
C LYS A 271 0.09 8.32 25.52
N ARG A 272 1.39 8.00 25.44
CA ARG A 272 2.46 8.93 25.82
C ARG A 272 2.42 10.23 25.01
N PHE A 273 2.12 10.13 23.72
CA PHE A 273 2.13 11.30 22.84
C PHE A 273 0.83 12.12 22.90
N LEU A 274 -0.33 11.47 22.92
CA LEU A 274 -1.63 12.13 22.89
C LEU A 274 -2.03 12.68 24.26
N GLY A 275 -1.68 11.99 25.34
CA GLY A 275 -2.11 12.29 26.71
C GLY A 275 -3.30 11.44 27.11
#